data_AF-A0A2Z5BQN4-F1
#
_entry.id   AF-A0A2Z5BQN4-F1
#
_cell.length_a   1.000
_cell.length_b   1.000
_cell.length_c   1.000
_cell.angle_alpha   90.00
_cell.angle_beta   90.00
_cell.angle_gamma   90.00
#
_symmetry.space_group_name_H-M   'P 1'
#
loop_
_entity.id
_entity.type
_entity.pdbx_description
1 polymer ?
#
loop_
_entity_poly.entity_id
_entity_poly.type
_entity_poly.pdbx_seq_one_letter_code
_entity_poly.pdbx_strand_id
1 'polypeptide(L)'
;MRTRARAAAAGAASAAFGAGLGELAGALVGASPIAAVGGALIDLAPPWGKDLAIALFGTGDKAALVTAVAIALLLIGAGAGLLARRSMGAAQALVVVLGLVGAVAAVSRADAAALAVVAPAVGAGATLLALSLLAPPAVTAPSADDAAGTSRRTFLLWTAGAAATGALAALGGWALQTGARAATAVRAAITLPRATKTVSVPAGADLGIPQLAPVITPTGDFYRIDTALAVPQIDPATWRLRIHGKVDTEVEIGWDELLALPLEESVTTLTCVSNEVGGDLIGTARWLGYPIRHLLSRAGVQADADMVLSTSIDGFTAGTPLEALTDERNAILAVGMNGEPLPLAHGFPVRMVVPGLYGYVSATKWVTDLEVTRFSDAQGYWTPRGWSERGPIKLASRIDVPRRGDTVAAGDTVIAGVAWQQHVGVRGVQVQIDGGEWQDATLATAISADTWVQWSLPWRATAGQHTIVARAIGIDGQPQTQTVAPPAPDGATGWPRVSVSVT
;
A
#
# COMPACT_ATOMS: atom_id res chain seq x y z
N MET A 1 19.36 3.08 -42.59
CA MET A 1 18.91 3.62 -41.27
C MET A 1 17.46 4.08 -41.25
N ARG A 2 16.98 4.86 -42.24
CA ARG A 2 15.61 5.43 -42.24
C ARG A 2 14.46 4.39 -42.19
N THR A 3 14.62 3.22 -42.81
CA THR A 3 13.61 2.15 -42.81
C THR A 3 13.54 1.36 -41.50
N ARG A 4 14.66 1.17 -40.80
CA ARG A 4 14.69 0.56 -39.46
C ARG A 4 14.01 1.47 -38.44
N ALA A 5 14.31 2.77 -38.48
CA ALA A 5 13.69 3.75 -37.59
C ALA A 5 12.16 3.84 -37.79
N ARG A 6 11.67 3.79 -39.04
CA ARG A 6 10.23 3.76 -39.33
C ARG A 6 9.55 2.51 -38.78
N ALA A 7 10.14 1.34 -39.00
CA ALA A 7 9.58 0.08 -38.50
C ALA A 7 9.55 0.03 -36.97
N ALA A 8 10.62 0.49 -36.31
CA ALA A 8 10.65 0.61 -34.85
C ALA A 8 9.58 1.59 -34.34
N ALA A 9 9.42 2.76 -34.97
CA ALA A 9 8.38 3.73 -34.60
C ALA A 9 6.96 3.20 -34.81
N ALA A 10 6.70 2.50 -35.92
CA ALA A 10 5.41 1.86 -36.19
C ALA A 10 5.07 0.80 -35.13
N GLY A 11 6.05 -0.03 -34.77
CA GLY A 11 5.90 -1.03 -33.73
C GLY A 11 5.64 -0.42 -32.34
N ALA A 12 6.40 0.61 -31.96
CA ALA A 12 6.19 1.32 -30.70
C ALA A 12 4.82 2.00 -30.65
N ALA A 13 4.38 2.65 -31.73
CA ALA A 13 3.05 3.26 -31.83
C ALA A 13 1.93 2.22 -31.74
N SER A 14 2.11 1.04 -32.32
CA SER A 14 1.14 -0.06 -32.23
C SER A 14 1.03 -0.62 -30.82
N ALA A 15 2.15 -0.71 -30.09
CA ALA A 15 2.16 -1.09 -28.68
C ALA A 15 1.48 -0.03 -27.80
N ALA A 16 1.77 1.27 -28.03
CA ALA A 16 1.10 2.37 -27.32
C ALA A 16 -0.42 2.37 -27.56
N PHE A 17 -0.84 2.13 -28.81
CA PHE A 17 -2.26 2.04 -29.18
C PHE A 17 -2.97 0.90 -28.49
N GLY A 18 -2.39 -0.31 -28.52
CA GLY A 18 -2.98 -1.47 -27.85
C GLY A 18 -2.95 -1.38 -26.34
N ALA A 19 -1.87 -0.89 -25.74
CA ALA A 19 -1.81 -0.64 -24.29
C ALA A 19 -2.91 0.36 -23.86
N GLY A 20 -3.08 1.45 -24.60
CA GLY A 20 -4.13 2.44 -24.31
C GLY A 20 -5.55 1.91 -24.43
N LEU A 21 -5.85 1.14 -25.48
CA LEU A 21 -7.18 0.52 -25.63
C LEU A 21 -7.41 -0.63 -24.63
N GLY A 22 -6.36 -1.37 -24.27
CA GLY A 22 -6.41 -2.37 -23.21
C GLY A 22 -6.73 -1.75 -21.86
N GLU A 23 -6.08 -0.65 -21.49
CA GLU A 23 -6.40 0.10 -20.25
C GLU A 23 -7.81 0.70 -20.26
N LEU A 24 -8.25 1.21 -21.42
CA LEU A 24 -9.61 1.72 -21.57
C LEU A 24 -10.67 0.61 -21.40
N ALA A 25 -10.46 -0.55 -22.02
CA ALA A 25 -11.32 -1.71 -21.80
C ALA A 25 -11.26 -2.19 -20.35
N GLY A 26 -10.06 -2.21 -19.76
CA GLY A 26 -9.84 -2.54 -18.35
C GLY A 26 -10.61 -1.64 -17.39
N ALA A 27 -10.70 -0.34 -17.70
CA ALA A 27 -11.52 0.61 -16.96
C ALA A 27 -13.01 0.22 -16.93
N LEU A 28 -13.53 -0.33 -18.03
CA LEU A 28 -14.95 -0.70 -18.15
C LEU A 28 -15.28 -2.02 -17.45
N VAL A 29 -14.31 -2.93 -17.35
CA VAL A 29 -14.50 -4.26 -16.74
C VAL A 29 -13.87 -4.39 -15.34
N GLY A 30 -13.27 -3.32 -14.82
CA GLY A 30 -12.62 -3.30 -13.50
C GLY A 30 -11.27 -4.05 -13.43
N ALA A 31 -10.58 -4.26 -14.55
CA ALA A 31 -9.33 -5.03 -14.60
C ALA A 31 -8.29 -4.36 -15.50
N SER A 32 -7.33 -3.63 -14.92
CA SER A 32 -6.22 -3.00 -15.65
C SER A 32 -5.15 -4.03 -16.06
N PRO A 33 -4.87 -4.22 -17.37
CA PRO A 33 -3.82 -5.12 -17.84
C PRO A 33 -2.42 -4.75 -17.34
N ILE A 34 -2.08 -3.46 -17.28
CA ILE A 34 -0.77 -3.01 -16.79
C ILE A 34 -0.65 -3.29 -15.29
N ALA A 35 -1.70 -3.04 -14.51
CA ALA A 35 -1.69 -3.38 -13.08
C ALA A 35 -1.60 -4.90 -12.85
N ALA A 36 -2.26 -5.71 -13.69
CA ALA A 36 -2.19 -7.15 -13.58
C ALA A 36 -0.78 -7.69 -13.86
N VAL A 37 -0.16 -7.24 -14.95
CA VAL A 37 1.23 -7.62 -15.28
C VAL A 37 2.20 -7.07 -14.23
N GLY A 38 2.03 -5.83 -13.77
CA GLY A 38 2.85 -5.25 -12.72
C GLY A 38 2.77 -6.04 -11.41
N GLY A 39 1.57 -6.46 -11.01
CA GLY A 39 1.36 -7.31 -9.83
C GLY A 39 2.07 -8.65 -9.96
N ALA A 40 1.89 -9.34 -11.09
CA ALA A 40 2.57 -10.61 -11.36
C ALA A 40 4.11 -10.47 -11.37
N LEU A 41 4.64 -9.37 -11.91
CA LEU A 41 6.07 -9.07 -11.87
C LEU A 41 6.56 -8.86 -10.43
N ILE A 42 5.79 -8.17 -9.59
CA ILE A 42 6.10 -8.04 -8.15
C ILE A 42 6.10 -9.42 -7.51
N ASP A 43 5.12 -10.27 -7.79
CA ASP A 43 5.03 -11.59 -7.17
C ASP A 43 6.20 -12.50 -7.53
N LEU A 44 6.65 -12.45 -8.79
CA LEU A 44 7.77 -13.24 -9.30
C LEU A 44 9.15 -12.63 -9.03
N ALA A 45 9.23 -11.35 -8.68
CA ALA A 45 10.50 -10.66 -8.50
C ALA A 45 11.29 -11.25 -7.32
N PRO A 46 12.60 -11.50 -7.49
CA PRO A 46 13.46 -11.95 -6.41
C PRO A 46 13.57 -10.86 -5.32
N PRO A 47 13.82 -11.22 -4.04
CA PRO A 47 13.82 -10.28 -2.92
C PRO A 47 14.71 -9.05 -3.15
N TRP A 48 15.95 -9.25 -3.63
CA TRP A 48 16.90 -8.15 -3.89
C TRP A 48 16.38 -7.10 -4.87
N GLY A 49 15.52 -7.50 -5.82
CA GLY A 49 14.96 -6.59 -6.82
C GLY A 49 13.92 -5.65 -6.20
N LYS A 50 13.13 -6.16 -5.25
CA LYS A 50 12.15 -5.37 -4.49
C LYS A 50 12.87 -4.39 -3.56
N ASP A 51 13.88 -4.89 -2.84
CA ASP A 51 14.67 -4.07 -1.91
C ASP A 51 15.37 -2.92 -2.65
N LEU A 52 15.92 -3.18 -3.83
CA LEU A 52 16.53 -2.14 -4.67
C LEU A 52 15.50 -1.10 -5.14
N ALA A 53 14.31 -1.54 -5.55
CA ALA A 53 13.26 -0.62 -5.98
C ALA A 53 12.79 0.29 -4.83
N ILE A 54 12.60 -0.27 -3.63
CA ILE A 54 12.22 0.49 -2.43
C ILE A 54 13.35 1.45 -2.04
N ALA A 55 14.61 1.01 -2.09
CA ALA A 55 15.76 1.86 -1.76
C ALA A 55 15.93 3.04 -2.73
N LEU A 56 15.64 2.85 -4.02
CA LEU A 56 15.77 3.89 -5.04
C LEU A 56 14.56 4.83 -5.11
N PHE A 57 13.35 4.32 -4.89
CA PHE A 57 12.11 5.05 -5.19
C PHE A 57 11.19 5.29 -3.98
N GLY A 58 11.50 4.73 -2.80
CA GLY A 58 10.68 4.85 -1.60
C GLY A 58 9.23 4.44 -1.84
N THR A 59 8.27 5.25 -1.39
CA THR A 59 6.83 5.05 -1.63
C THR A 59 6.39 5.26 -3.10
N GLY A 60 7.31 5.69 -3.97
CA GLY A 60 7.09 5.87 -5.41
C GLY A 60 7.42 4.63 -6.25
N ASP A 61 7.85 3.53 -5.63
CA ASP A 61 8.21 2.26 -6.27
C ASP A 61 7.15 1.76 -7.27
N LYS A 62 5.86 1.88 -6.94
CA LYS A 62 4.76 1.48 -7.82
C LYS A 62 4.66 2.32 -9.09
N ALA A 63 4.84 3.63 -8.97
CA ALA A 63 4.84 4.52 -10.13
C ALA A 63 6.06 4.25 -11.02
N ALA A 64 7.20 3.95 -10.41
CA ALA A 64 8.40 3.52 -11.12
C ALA A 64 8.17 2.20 -11.87
N LEU A 65 7.53 1.20 -11.24
CA LEU A 65 7.19 -0.07 -11.87
C LEU A 65 6.25 0.11 -13.07
N VAL A 66 5.14 0.85 -12.90
CA VAL A 66 4.20 1.13 -14.00
C VAL A 66 4.90 1.82 -15.17
N THR A 67 5.79 2.77 -14.87
CA THR A 67 6.60 3.46 -15.89
C THR A 67 7.57 2.51 -16.59
N ALA A 68 8.22 1.62 -15.84
CA ALA A 68 9.14 0.62 -16.38
C ALA A 68 8.41 -0.38 -17.30
N VAL A 69 7.23 -0.86 -16.91
CA VAL A 69 6.38 -1.72 -17.74
C VAL A 69 5.97 -1.01 -19.03
N ALA A 70 5.56 0.26 -18.95
CA ALA A 70 5.20 1.05 -20.12
C ALA A 70 6.39 1.21 -21.09
N ILE A 71 7.59 1.51 -20.58
CA ILE A 71 8.81 1.61 -21.39
C ILE A 71 9.14 0.24 -22.03
N ALA A 72 9.05 -0.85 -21.27
CA ALA A 72 9.30 -2.19 -21.78
C ALA A 72 8.35 -2.55 -22.93
N LEU A 73 7.05 -2.25 -22.80
CA LEU A 73 6.07 -2.47 -23.86
C LEU A 73 6.39 -1.67 -25.13
N LEU A 74 6.84 -0.42 -25.00
CA LEU A 74 7.26 0.39 -26.15
C LEU A 74 8.51 -0.18 -26.84
N LEU A 75 9.49 -0.65 -26.06
CA LEU A 75 10.71 -1.27 -26.59
C LEU A 75 10.42 -2.60 -27.29
N ILE A 76 9.58 -3.45 -26.68
CA ILE A 76 9.13 -4.71 -27.27
C ILE A 76 8.32 -4.43 -28.55
N GLY A 77 7.44 -3.43 -28.52
CA GLY A 77 6.71 -2.94 -29.70
C GLY A 77 7.67 -2.52 -30.81
N ALA A 78 8.70 -1.73 -30.50
CA ALA A 78 9.72 -1.36 -31.47
C ALA A 78 10.45 -2.59 -32.05
N GLY A 79 10.74 -3.59 -31.21
CA GLY A 79 11.26 -4.89 -31.61
C GLY A 79 10.33 -5.65 -32.56
N ALA A 80 9.03 -5.70 -32.25
CA ALA A 80 8.01 -6.32 -33.10
C ALA A 80 7.92 -5.64 -34.47
N GLY A 81 7.98 -4.30 -34.51
CA GLY A 81 8.05 -3.54 -35.75
C GLY A 81 9.30 -3.86 -36.58
N LEU A 82 10.46 -3.99 -35.94
CA LEU A 82 11.70 -4.44 -36.61
C LEU A 82 11.60 -5.89 -37.12
N LEU A 83 10.94 -6.77 -36.37
CA LEU A 83 10.72 -8.17 -36.72
C LEU A 83 9.74 -8.33 -37.88
N ALA A 84 8.70 -7.50 -37.94
CA ALA A 84 7.69 -7.49 -39.00
C ALA A 84 8.31 -7.29 -40.40
N ARG A 85 9.46 -6.61 -40.46
CA ARG A 85 10.24 -6.47 -41.71
C ARG A 85 10.81 -7.78 -42.24
N ARG A 86 11.07 -8.75 -41.36
CA ARG A 86 11.63 -10.07 -41.68
C ARG A 86 10.52 -11.12 -41.80
N SER A 87 9.58 -11.11 -40.87
CA SER A 87 8.43 -12.01 -40.84
C SER A 87 7.29 -11.36 -40.07
N MET A 88 6.21 -11.03 -40.79
CA MET A 88 4.99 -10.51 -40.17
C MET A 88 4.39 -11.52 -39.20
N GLY A 89 4.37 -12.80 -39.58
CA GLY A 89 3.86 -13.87 -38.72
C GLY A 89 4.62 -13.99 -37.40
N ALA A 90 5.96 -13.83 -37.42
CA ALA A 90 6.74 -13.85 -36.19
C ALA A 90 6.46 -12.63 -35.28
N ALA A 91 6.25 -11.44 -35.88
CA ALA A 91 5.89 -10.24 -35.14
C ALA A 91 4.47 -10.35 -34.52
N GLN A 92 3.52 -10.90 -35.27
CA GLN A 92 2.17 -11.16 -34.77
C GLN A 92 2.17 -12.22 -33.66
N ALA A 93 2.95 -13.31 -33.82
CA ALA A 93 3.11 -14.33 -32.79
C ALA A 93 3.67 -13.74 -31.48
N LEU A 94 4.65 -12.82 -31.55
CA LEU A 94 5.16 -12.11 -30.38
C LEU A 94 4.06 -11.32 -29.66
N VAL A 95 3.22 -10.58 -30.40
CA VAL A 95 2.10 -9.82 -29.81
C VAL A 95 1.07 -10.75 -29.19
N VAL A 96 0.73 -11.87 -29.85
CA VAL A 96 -0.18 -12.88 -29.30
C VAL A 96 0.36 -13.47 -28.01
N VAL A 97 1.64 -13.85 -27.97
CA VAL A 97 2.28 -14.37 -26.75
C VAL A 97 2.21 -13.36 -25.61
N LEU A 98 2.49 -12.08 -25.86
CA LEU A 98 2.39 -11.04 -24.84
C LEU A 98 0.94 -10.82 -24.37
N GLY A 99 -0.02 -10.86 -25.29
CA GLY A 99 -1.45 -10.82 -24.96
C GLY A 99 -1.88 -11.99 -24.08
N LEU A 100 -1.38 -13.20 -24.37
CA LEU A 100 -1.60 -14.40 -23.56
C LEU A 100 -0.95 -14.27 -22.18
N VAL A 101 0.28 -13.76 -22.08
CA VAL A 101 0.93 -13.48 -20.80
C VAL A 101 0.09 -12.49 -19.97
N GLY A 102 -0.41 -11.42 -20.60
CA GLY A 102 -1.30 -10.46 -19.95
C GLY A 102 -2.62 -11.10 -19.49
N ALA A 103 -3.22 -11.97 -20.30
CA ALA A 103 -4.43 -12.71 -19.95
C ALA A 103 -4.19 -13.69 -18.79
N VAL A 104 -3.09 -14.44 -18.82
CA VAL A 104 -2.70 -15.35 -17.72
C VAL A 104 -2.47 -14.54 -16.46
N ALA A 105 -1.71 -13.44 -16.53
CA ALA A 105 -1.48 -12.57 -15.38
C ALA A 105 -2.78 -12.00 -14.81
N ALA A 106 -3.75 -11.64 -15.66
CA ALA A 106 -5.04 -11.12 -15.23
C ALA A 106 -5.92 -12.19 -14.54
N VAL A 107 -5.94 -13.42 -15.06
CA VAL A 107 -6.73 -14.53 -14.49
C VAL A 107 -6.06 -15.16 -13.27
N SER A 108 -4.72 -15.08 -13.16
CA SER A 108 -3.99 -15.58 -11.99
C SER A 108 -4.15 -14.70 -10.76
N ARG A 109 -4.75 -13.52 -10.88
CA ARG A 109 -4.98 -12.66 -9.72
C ARG A 109 -6.10 -13.21 -8.85
N ALA A 110 -5.95 -13.08 -7.54
CA ALA A 110 -6.96 -13.49 -6.58
C ALA A 110 -8.28 -12.69 -6.71
N ASP A 111 -8.24 -11.49 -7.27
CA ASP A 111 -9.41 -10.62 -7.56
C ASP A 111 -9.88 -10.70 -9.02
N ALA A 112 -9.49 -11.75 -9.77
CA ALA A 112 -9.80 -11.86 -11.19
C ALA A 112 -11.32 -11.84 -11.46
N ALA A 113 -11.80 -10.75 -12.06
CA ALA A 113 -13.17 -10.65 -12.53
C ALA A 113 -13.46 -11.70 -13.61
N ALA A 114 -14.73 -12.11 -13.77
CA ALA A 114 -15.15 -13.04 -14.83
C ALA A 114 -14.76 -12.58 -16.26
N LEU A 115 -14.52 -11.27 -16.43
CA LEU A 115 -14.10 -10.65 -17.69
C LEU A 115 -12.62 -10.22 -17.72
N ALA A 116 -11.78 -10.76 -16.82
CA ALA A 116 -10.36 -10.38 -16.70
C ALA A 116 -9.54 -10.51 -18.00
N VAL A 117 -9.96 -11.39 -18.92
CA VAL A 117 -9.28 -11.61 -20.22
C VAL A 117 -9.67 -10.56 -21.27
N VAL A 118 -10.78 -9.85 -21.11
CA VAL A 118 -11.31 -8.92 -22.13
C VAL A 118 -10.32 -7.79 -22.40
N ALA A 119 -9.81 -7.15 -21.36
CA ALA A 119 -8.88 -6.03 -21.48
C ALA A 119 -7.55 -6.40 -22.17
N PRO A 120 -6.81 -7.47 -21.77
CA PRO A 120 -5.61 -7.88 -22.48
C PRO A 120 -5.89 -8.37 -23.91
N ALA A 121 -7.03 -9.00 -24.17
CA ALA A 121 -7.44 -9.41 -25.52
C ALA A 121 -7.70 -8.21 -26.44
N VAL A 122 -8.40 -7.19 -25.95
CA VAL A 122 -8.62 -5.92 -26.68
C VAL A 122 -7.29 -5.25 -26.99
N GLY A 123 -6.39 -5.16 -26.01
CA GLY A 123 -5.07 -4.55 -26.20
C GLY A 123 -4.24 -5.29 -27.25
N ALA A 124 -4.17 -6.63 -27.17
CA ALA A 124 -3.46 -7.45 -28.15
C ALA A 124 -4.06 -7.33 -29.56
N GLY A 125 -5.39 -7.38 -29.68
CA GLY A 125 -6.09 -7.22 -30.95
C GLY A 125 -5.84 -5.85 -31.59
N ALA A 126 -5.87 -4.79 -30.79
CA ALA A 126 -5.56 -3.44 -31.22
C ALA A 126 -4.10 -3.29 -31.68
N THR A 127 -3.14 -3.87 -30.96
CA THR A 127 -1.73 -3.89 -31.39
C THR A 127 -1.55 -4.67 -32.69
N LEU A 128 -2.18 -5.84 -32.85
CA LEU A 128 -2.10 -6.63 -34.09
C LEU A 128 -2.66 -5.85 -35.29
N LEU A 129 -3.79 -5.19 -35.12
CA LEU A 129 -4.41 -4.36 -36.15
C LEU A 129 -3.50 -3.18 -36.52
N ALA A 130 -3.06 -2.40 -35.53
CA ALA A 130 -2.19 -1.25 -35.77
C ALA A 130 -0.85 -1.67 -36.40
N LEU A 131 -0.26 -2.78 -35.95
CA LEU A 131 0.99 -3.28 -36.50
C LEU A 131 0.82 -3.71 -37.96
N SER A 132 -0.29 -4.37 -38.31
CA SER A 132 -0.58 -4.82 -39.68
C SER A 132 -0.81 -3.64 -40.64
N LEU A 133 -1.29 -2.50 -40.13
CA LEU A 133 -1.53 -1.28 -40.91
C LEU A 133 -0.31 -0.36 -41.01
N LEU A 134 0.52 -0.30 -39.97
CA LEU A 134 1.63 0.65 -39.85
C LEU A 134 3.00 0.06 -40.20
N ALA A 135 3.18 -1.25 -40.04
CA ALA A 135 4.45 -1.88 -40.33
C ALA A 135 4.73 -1.88 -41.84
N PRO A 136 5.94 -1.48 -42.27
CA PRO A 136 6.30 -1.54 -43.67
C PRO A 136 6.30 -3.01 -44.14
N PRO A 137 5.86 -3.29 -45.37
CA PRO A 137 5.85 -4.65 -45.91
C PRO A 137 7.26 -5.28 -45.85
N ALA A 138 7.28 -6.61 -45.78
CA ALA A 138 8.53 -7.36 -45.84
C ALA A 138 9.32 -6.94 -47.08
N VAL A 139 10.64 -6.87 -46.97
CA VAL A 139 11.50 -6.45 -48.08
C VAL A 139 11.44 -7.53 -49.18
N THR A 140 10.50 -7.39 -50.12
CA THR A 140 10.53 -8.06 -51.41
C THR A 140 11.36 -7.21 -52.39
N ALA A 141 11.99 -7.86 -53.37
CA ALA A 141 12.80 -7.19 -54.38
C ALA A 141 12.01 -6.03 -55.05
N PRO A 142 12.66 -4.90 -55.37
CA PRO A 142 11.95 -3.70 -55.83
C PRO A 142 11.23 -3.97 -57.14
N SER A 143 9.93 -3.68 -57.20
CA SER A 143 9.18 -3.66 -58.45
C SER A 143 9.04 -2.22 -58.95
N ALA A 144 8.97 -2.03 -60.27
CA ALA A 144 8.97 -0.71 -60.90
C ALA A 144 7.74 0.16 -60.56
N ASP A 145 6.72 -0.40 -59.90
CA ASP A 145 5.50 0.28 -59.46
C ASP A 145 5.56 0.82 -58.01
N ASP A 146 6.65 0.61 -57.26
CA ASP A 146 6.79 1.01 -55.85
C ASP A 146 6.92 2.54 -55.62
N ALA A 147 6.81 3.36 -56.66
CA ALA A 147 6.86 4.82 -56.58
C ALA A 147 5.63 5.45 -55.89
N ALA A 148 4.57 4.67 -55.64
CA ALA A 148 3.41 5.07 -54.85
C ALA A 148 3.54 4.71 -53.34
N GLY A 149 4.77 4.58 -52.82
CA GLY A 149 5.01 4.37 -51.39
C GLY A 149 4.34 5.45 -50.54
N THR A 150 3.60 5.04 -49.50
CA THR A 150 2.94 5.90 -48.51
C THR A 150 3.80 7.13 -48.20
N SER A 151 3.30 8.33 -48.54
CA SER A 151 4.10 9.55 -48.40
C SER A 151 4.65 9.64 -46.97
N ARG A 152 5.89 10.14 -46.81
CA ARG A 152 6.51 10.33 -45.49
C ARG A 152 5.56 11.05 -44.52
N ARG A 153 4.75 11.97 -45.05
CA ARG A 153 3.70 12.70 -44.33
C ARG A 153 2.58 11.77 -43.86
N THR A 154 2.04 10.93 -44.75
CA THR A 154 0.99 9.95 -44.44
C THR A 154 1.46 8.96 -43.37
N PHE A 155 2.67 8.41 -43.50
CA PHE A 155 3.24 7.52 -42.49
C PHE A 155 3.38 8.19 -41.12
N LEU A 156 3.92 9.42 -41.08
CA LEU A 156 4.06 10.18 -39.84
C LEU A 156 2.71 10.49 -39.21
N LEU A 157 1.70 10.86 -40.01
CA LEU A 157 0.34 11.13 -39.53
C LEU A 157 -0.32 9.90 -38.92
N TRP A 158 -0.24 8.73 -39.57
CA TRP A 158 -0.83 7.50 -39.03
C TRP A 158 -0.10 6.97 -37.80
N THR A 159 1.24 7.04 -37.79
CA THR A 159 2.05 6.60 -36.64
C THR A 159 1.83 7.52 -35.44
N ALA A 160 1.85 8.84 -35.64
CA ALA A 160 1.57 9.82 -34.60
C ALA A 160 0.10 9.73 -34.14
N GLY A 161 -0.83 9.51 -35.07
CA GLY A 161 -2.25 9.30 -34.78
C GLY A 161 -2.49 8.08 -33.91
N ALA A 162 -1.89 6.93 -34.24
CA ALA A 162 -2.00 5.72 -33.42
C ALA A 162 -1.42 5.92 -32.01
N ALA A 163 -0.24 6.53 -31.90
CA ALA A 163 0.36 6.83 -30.61
C ALA A 163 -0.49 7.84 -29.79
N ALA A 164 -1.01 8.89 -30.43
CA ALA A 164 -1.87 9.88 -29.79
C ALA A 164 -3.20 9.27 -29.35
N THR A 165 -3.85 8.44 -30.17
CA THR A 165 -5.08 7.74 -29.80
C THR A 165 -4.82 6.76 -28.66
N GLY A 166 -3.69 6.04 -28.68
CA GLY A 166 -3.28 5.20 -27.55
C GLY A 166 -3.11 6.00 -26.27
N ALA A 167 -2.41 7.13 -26.31
CA ALA A 167 -2.24 8.02 -25.17
C ALA A 167 -3.57 8.60 -24.68
N LEU A 168 -4.45 9.04 -25.59
CA LEU A 168 -5.78 9.54 -25.26
C LEU A 168 -6.70 8.45 -24.70
N ALA A 169 -6.61 7.22 -25.21
CA ALA A 169 -7.35 6.08 -24.68
C ALA A 169 -6.85 5.68 -23.29
N ALA A 170 -5.53 5.73 -23.04
CA ALA A 170 -4.96 5.53 -21.71
C ALA A 170 -5.41 6.63 -20.74
N LEU A 171 -5.37 7.90 -21.16
CA LEU A 171 -5.87 9.04 -20.39
C LEU A 171 -7.38 8.95 -20.15
N GLY A 172 -8.14 8.49 -21.15
CA GLY A 172 -9.58 8.26 -21.07
C GLY A 172 -9.92 7.08 -20.15
N GLY A 173 -9.13 6.00 -20.20
CA GLY A 173 -9.21 4.86 -19.30
C GLY A 173 -8.91 5.27 -17.86
N TRP A 174 -7.86 6.08 -17.64
CA TRP A 174 -7.57 6.68 -16.34
C TRP A 174 -8.71 7.60 -15.86
N ALA A 175 -9.30 8.40 -16.77
CA ALA A 175 -10.45 9.24 -16.48
C ALA A 175 -11.76 8.44 -16.27
N LEU A 176 -11.91 7.24 -16.83
CA LEU A 176 -13.06 6.36 -16.58
C LEU A 176 -12.89 5.48 -15.34
N GLN A 177 -11.65 5.07 -15.04
CA GLN A 177 -11.24 4.55 -13.73
C GLN A 177 -11.39 5.60 -12.62
N THR A 178 -11.74 6.84 -12.99
CA THR A 178 -12.24 7.88 -12.09
C THR A 178 -13.68 7.61 -11.61
N GLY A 179 -14.02 6.33 -11.36
CA GLY A 179 -14.86 5.92 -10.23
C GLY A 179 -14.43 6.58 -8.91
N ALA A 180 -13.20 7.08 -8.83
CA ALA A 180 -12.76 8.04 -7.82
C ALA A 180 -13.69 9.25 -7.65
N ARG A 181 -14.32 9.83 -8.69
CA ARG A 181 -15.29 10.92 -8.47
C ARG A 181 -16.60 10.42 -7.86
N ALA A 182 -17.09 9.26 -8.28
CA ALA A 182 -18.31 8.66 -7.76
C ALA A 182 -18.10 8.17 -6.32
N ALA A 183 -17.06 7.38 -6.05
CA ALA A 183 -16.71 6.91 -4.70
C ALA A 183 -16.32 8.07 -3.77
N THR A 184 -15.63 9.11 -4.25
CA THR A 184 -15.36 10.31 -3.43
C THR A 184 -16.63 11.10 -3.16
N ALA A 185 -17.55 11.23 -4.12
CA ALA A 185 -18.84 11.89 -3.92
C ALA A 185 -19.73 11.11 -2.95
N VAL A 186 -19.79 9.78 -3.10
CA VAL A 186 -20.49 8.88 -2.17
C VAL A 186 -19.89 8.99 -0.78
N ARG A 187 -18.56 8.94 -0.67
CA ARG A 187 -17.84 9.17 0.60
C ARG A 187 -18.21 10.51 1.23
N ALA A 188 -18.19 11.59 0.46
CA ALA A 188 -18.51 12.93 0.95
C ALA A 188 -19.98 13.08 1.38
N ALA A 189 -20.88 12.24 0.87
CA ALA A 189 -22.28 12.21 1.25
C ALA A 189 -22.57 11.33 2.49
N ILE A 190 -21.62 10.49 2.91
CA ILE A 190 -21.81 9.63 4.09
C ILE A 190 -21.79 10.47 5.36
N THR A 191 -22.86 10.32 6.15
CA THR A 191 -22.90 10.77 7.54
C THR A 191 -22.64 9.57 8.43
N LEU A 192 -21.56 9.62 9.22
CA LEU A 192 -21.22 8.54 10.13
C LEU A 192 -22.20 8.47 11.32
N PRO A 193 -22.57 7.26 11.78
CA PRO A 193 -23.32 7.09 13.01
C PRO A 193 -22.54 7.64 14.22
N ARG A 194 -23.26 8.04 15.27
CA ARG A 194 -22.63 8.38 16.55
C ARG A 194 -22.13 7.11 17.23
N ALA A 195 -20.91 7.15 17.76
CA ALA A 195 -20.38 6.07 18.57
C ALA A 195 -21.19 5.87 19.85
N THR A 196 -21.41 4.61 20.21
CA THR A 196 -22.01 4.21 21.49
C THR A 196 -21.00 4.25 22.64
N LYS A 197 -19.73 4.05 22.34
CA LYS A 197 -18.59 4.19 23.25
C LYS A 197 -17.59 5.17 22.65
N THR A 198 -17.26 6.22 23.39
CA THR A 198 -16.29 7.23 22.96
C THR A 198 -14.98 7.13 23.74
N VAL A 199 -13.89 7.61 23.15
CA VAL A 199 -12.57 7.68 23.78
C VAL A 199 -12.15 9.15 23.88
N SER A 200 -11.96 9.66 25.09
CA SER A 200 -11.44 11.01 25.31
C SER A 200 -9.91 11.02 25.25
N VAL A 201 -9.32 12.00 24.56
CA VAL A 201 -7.87 12.26 24.66
C VAL A 201 -7.64 13.09 25.92
N PRO A 202 -6.85 12.62 26.90
CA PRO A 202 -6.54 13.39 28.10
C PRO A 202 -5.79 14.68 27.77
N ALA A 203 -6.02 15.75 28.53
CA ALA A 203 -5.33 17.03 28.33
C ALA A 203 -3.80 16.91 28.45
N GLY A 204 -3.30 16.00 29.29
CA GLY A 204 -1.87 15.73 29.45
C GLY A 204 -1.25 14.82 28.39
N ALA A 205 -2.00 14.39 27.38
CA ALA A 205 -1.47 13.53 26.31
C ALA A 205 -0.61 14.29 25.31
N ASP A 206 -0.89 15.59 25.12
CA ASP A 206 -0.14 16.47 24.24
C ASP A 206 0.74 17.40 25.07
N LEU A 207 2.06 17.32 24.85
CA LEU A 207 3.04 18.17 25.52
C LEU A 207 3.12 19.58 24.90
N GLY A 208 2.50 19.81 23.74
CA GLY A 208 2.50 21.12 23.06
C GLY A 208 3.89 21.57 22.59
N ILE A 209 4.84 20.64 22.43
CA ILE A 209 6.21 20.93 22.02
C ILE A 209 6.25 21.11 20.49
N PRO A 210 6.78 22.23 19.97
CA PRO A 210 6.91 22.43 18.53
C PRO A 210 7.69 21.30 17.85
N GLN A 211 7.23 20.88 16.67
CA GLN A 211 7.82 19.81 15.83
C GLN A 211 7.73 18.37 16.37
N LEU A 212 7.29 18.18 17.62
CA LEU A 212 6.94 16.86 18.15
C LEU A 212 5.74 16.29 17.38
N ALA A 213 5.74 14.98 17.12
CA ALA A 213 4.62 14.35 16.43
C ALA A 213 3.30 14.56 17.20
N PRO A 214 2.21 14.95 16.51
CA PRO A 214 0.93 15.19 17.16
C PRO A 214 0.37 13.89 17.75
N VAL A 215 -0.34 13.99 18.88
CA VAL A 215 -0.92 12.82 19.56
C VAL A 215 -1.85 12.04 18.63
N ILE A 216 -2.69 12.75 17.87
CA ILE A 216 -3.48 12.22 16.76
C ILE A 216 -2.86 12.74 15.47
N THR A 217 -2.40 11.82 14.63
CA THR A 217 -1.86 12.13 13.31
C THR A 217 -2.97 12.65 12.40
N PRO A 218 -2.82 13.86 11.80
CA PRO A 218 -3.74 14.34 10.79
C PRO A 218 -3.92 13.31 9.66
N THR A 219 -5.15 13.17 9.16
CA THR A 219 -5.47 12.14 8.17
C THR A 219 -4.62 12.25 6.90
N GLY A 220 -4.25 13.46 6.48
CA GLY A 220 -3.39 13.68 5.32
C GLY A 220 -1.92 13.28 5.52
N ASP A 221 -1.48 13.22 6.78
CA ASP A 221 -0.10 12.89 7.16
C ASP A 221 0.01 11.44 7.66
N PHE A 222 -1.10 10.70 7.74
CA PHE A 222 -1.09 9.32 8.16
C PHE A 222 -0.44 8.45 7.08
N TYR A 223 0.59 7.67 7.46
CA TYR A 223 1.39 6.91 6.50
C TYR A 223 0.52 5.97 5.62
N ARG A 224 0.93 5.82 4.35
CA ARG A 224 0.28 4.91 3.41
C ARG A 224 1.25 3.88 2.88
N ILE A 225 1.03 2.63 3.27
CA ILE A 225 1.65 1.44 2.68
C ILE A 225 0.53 0.45 2.31
N ASP A 226 0.59 -0.11 1.11
CA ASP A 226 -0.28 -1.20 0.62
C ASP A 226 0.39 -1.90 -0.57
N THR A 227 -0.13 -3.07 -0.95
CA THR A 227 0.26 -3.80 -2.16
C THR A 227 -0.49 -3.33 -3.41
N ALA A 228 -1.61 -2.62 -3.25
CA ALA A 228 -2.48 -2.16 -4.33
C ALA A 228 -1.75 -1.24 -5.31
N LEU A 229 -1.67 -1.62 -6.59
CA LEU A 229 -1.11 -0.76 -7.65
C LEU A 229 -2.05 0.40 -8.01
N ALA A 230 -3.36 0.20 -7.79
CA ALA A 230 -4.39 1.22 -7.90
C ALA A 230 -5.32 1.12 -6.69
N VAL A 231 -5.71 2.25 -6.10
CA VAL A 231 -6.59 2.29 -4.92
C VAL A 231 -7.99 1.82 -5.32
N PRO A 232 -8.55 0.76 -4.70
CA PRO A 232 -9.91 0.31 -4.95
C PRO A 232 -10.95 1.43 -4.78
N GLN A 233 -11.90 1.49 -5.71
CA GLN A 233 -13.03 2.42 -5.71
C GLN A 233 -14.30 1.62 -5.46
N ILE A 234 -14.68 1.48 -4.19
CA ILE A 234 -15.76 0.59 -3.77
C ILE A 234 -17.03 1.40 -3.54
N ASP A 235 -18.14 0.95 -4.14
CA ASP A 235 -19.48 1.42 -3.81
C ASP A 235 -19.94 0.73 -2.51
N PRO A 236 -20.18 1.46 -1.40
CA PRO A 236 -20.65 0.87 -0.15
C PRO A 236 -21.93 0.06 -0.30
N ALA A 237 -22.82 0.40 -1.25
CA ALA A 237 -24.07 -0.32 -1.46
C ALA A 237 -23.84 -1.78 -1.89
N THR A 238 -22.75 -2.05 -2.61
CA THR A 238 -22.39 -3.39 -3.10
C THR A 238 -21.39 -4.10 -2.19
N TRP A 239 -20.75 -3.38 -1.26
CA TRP A 239 -19.81 -3.97 -0.32
C TRP A 239 -20.48 -4.98 0.62
N ARG A 240 -19.83 -6.13 0.80
CA ARG A 240 -20.21 -7.19 1.73
C ARG A 240 -18.97 -7.72 2.43
N LEU A 241 -19.13 -8.13 3.68
CA LEU A 241 -18.14 -8.91 4.43
C LEU A 241 -18.72 -10.29 4.71
N ARG A 242 -17.97 -11.34 4.38
CA ARG A 242 -18.27 -12.72 4.78
C ARG A 242 -17.33 -13.19 5.90
N ILE A 243 -17.87 -13.91 6.87
CA ILE A 243 -17.11 -14.61 7.92
C ILE A 243 -17.48 -16.09 7.83
N HIS A 244 -16.49 -16.94 7.60
CA HIS A 244 -16.70 -18.37 7.33
C HIS A 244 -15.51 -19.22 7.81
N GLY A 245 -15.46 -20.49 7.37
CA GLY A 245 -14.43 -21.45 7.74
C GLY A 245 -14.80 -22.22 9.01
N LYS A 246 -13.96 -22.14 10.02
CA LYS A 246 -14.08 -22.83 11.31
C LYS A 246 -15.05 -22.12 12.25
N VAL A 247 -16.29 -22.00 11.81
CA VAL A 247 -17.39 -21.36 12.53
C VAL A 247 -18.62 -22.28 12.54
N ASP A 248 -19.53 -22.07 13.48
CA ASP A 248 -20.79 -22.80 13.56
C ASP A 248 -21.81 -22.29 12.53
N THR A 249 -21.78 -20.99 12.23
CA THR A 249 -22.68 -20.34 11.26
C THR A 249 -21.94 -19.25 10.51
N GLU A 250 -22.00 -19.29 9.18
CA GLU A 250 -21.44 -18.22 8.35
C GLU A 250 -22.21 -16.91 8.57
N VAL A 251 -21.47 -15.82 8.61
CA VAL A 251 -22.02 -14.48 8.81
C VAL A 251 -21.71 -13.65 7.57
N GLU A 252 -22.73 -13.08 6.94
CA GLU A 252 -22.58 -12.07 5.90
C GLU A 252 -23.18 -10.75 6.42
N ILE A 253 -22.47 -9.64 6.23
CA ILE A 253 -22.93 -8.31 6.63
C ILE A 253 -22.66 -7.28 5.53
N GLY A 254 -23.67 -6.46 5.24
CA GLY A 254 -23.55 -5.33 4.32
C GLY A 254 -23.25 -4.01 5.01
N TRP A 255 -22.99 -2.96 4.22
CA TRP A 255 -22.65 -1.63 4.72
C TRP A 255 -23.72 -1.03 5.65
N ASP A 256 -24.99 -1.05 5.22
CA ASP A 256 -26.08 -0.44 6.01
C ASP A 256 -26.31 -1.18 7.33
N GLU A 257 -26.23 -2.52 7.31
CA GLU A 257 -26.31 -3.33 8.54
C GLU A 257 -25.12 -3.01 9.47
N LEU A 258 -23.89 -2.91 8.93
CA LEU A 258 -22.71 -2.56 9.71
C LEU A 258 -22.86 -1.18 10.36
N LEU A 259 -23.35 -0.17 9.65
CA LEU A 259 -23.59 1.16 10.21
C LEU A 259 -24.71 1.20 11.26
N ALA A 260 -25.66 0.25 11.20
CA ALA A 260 -26.73 0.14 12.19
C ALA A 260 -26.28 -0.52 13.50
N LEU A 261 -25.11 -1.17 13.53
CA LEU A 261 -24.54 -1.76 14.74
C LEU A 261 -24.02 -0.69 15.71
N PRO A 262 -23.89 -1.01 17.01
CA PRO A 262 -23.39 -0.05 18.01
C PRO A 262 -21.89 0.19 17.82
N LEU A 263 -21.53 1.12 16.93
CA LEU A 263 -20.14 1.46 16.64
C LEU A 263 -19.44 2.03 17.89
N GLU A 264 -18.16 1.73 18.03
CA GLU A 264 -17.27 2.20 19.08
C GLU A 264 -16.15 3.06 18.49
N GLU A 265 -15.70 4.05 19.25
CA GLU A 265 -14.43 4.71 18.96
C GLU A 265 -13.25 3.87 19.49
N SER A 266 -12.19 3.82 18.70
CA SER A 266 -10.90 3.27 19.09
C SER A 266 -9.81 4.27 18.74
N VAL A 267 -8.99 4.69 19.70
CA VAL A 267 -7.80 5.50 19.39
C VAL A 267 -6.61 4.56 19.39
N THR A 268 -6.04 4.33 18.20
CA THR A 268 -5.03 3.27 18.01
C THR A 268 -3.89 3.80 17.15
N THR A 269 -2.66 3.48 17.58
CA THR A 269 -1.45 3.66 16.77
C THR A 269 -1.26 2.45 15.87
N LEU A 270 -1.23 2.67 14.56
CA LEU A 270 -0.82 1.66 13.60
C LEU A 270 0.66 1.85 13.26
N THR A 271 1.39 0.74 13.18
CA THR A 271 2.81 0.71 12.83
C THR A 271 3.01 -0.25 11.66
N CYS A 272 3.79 0.18 10.66
CA CYS A 272 4.24 -0.70 9.59
C CYS A 272 5.40 -1.57 10.08
N VAL A 273 5.45 -2.84 9.67
CA VAL A 273 6.62 -3.70 9.95
C VAL A 273 7.88 -3.18 9.27
N SER A 274 7.74 -2.49 8.13
CA SER A 274 8.83 -1.83 7.40
C SER A 274 9.35 -0.56 8.08
N ASN A 275 8.78 -0.14 9.22
CA ASN A 275 9.25 1.04 9.93
C ASN A 275 10.67 0.79 10.46
N GLU A 276 11.63 1.61 10.04
CA GLU A 276 12.99 1.57 10.56
C GLU A 276 13.08 2.17 11.96
N VAL A 277 14.21 1.97 12.63
CA VAL A 277 14.50 2.65 13.90
C VAL A 277 14.51 4.17 13.68
N GLY A 278 13.58 4.86 14.33
CA GLY A 278 13.37 6.29 14.17
C GLY A 278 12.58 6.69 12.91
N GLY A 279 11.98 5.73 12.20
CA GLY A 279 11.18 5.98 11.00
C GLY A 279 9.81 6.61 11.24
N ASP A 280 9.13 6.94 10.14
CA ASP A 280 7.85 7.66 10.08
C ASP A 280 6.67 6.79 9.64
N LEU A 281 6.85 5.48 9.45
CA LEU A 281 5.79 4.53 9.06
C LEU A 281 4.96 4.09 10.27
N ILE A 282 4.49 5.07 11.04
CA ILE A 282 3.71 4.93 12.26
C ILE A 282 2.82 6.16 12.45
N GLY A 283 1.59 5.95 12.91
CA GLY A 283 0.66 7.06 13.17
C GLY A 283 -0.51 6.64 14.07
N THR A 284 -1.07 7.61 14.78
CA THR A 284 -2.20 7.41 15.69
C THR A 284 -3.44 8.09 15.14
N ALA A 285 -4.55 7.36 15.09
CA ALA A 285 -5.82 7.92 14.63
C ALA A 285 -6.97 7.49 15.54
N ARG A 286 -8.03 8.28 15.49
CA ARG A 286 -9.33 7.93 16.06
C ARG A 286 -10.12 7.19 15.01
N TRP A 287 -10.43 5.94 15.27
CA TRP A 287 -11.19 5.07 14.38
C TRP A 287 -12.61 4.93 14.91
N LEU A 288 -13.59 4.85 14.01
CA LEU A 288 -14.97 4.53 14.34
C LEU A 288 -15.32 3.21 13.66
N GLY A 289 -15.82 2.22 14.39
CA GLY A 289 -16.11 0.92 13.82
C GLY A 289 -16.81 -0.04 14.76
N TYR A 290 -17.12 -1.24 14.27
CA TYR A 290 -17.76 -2.27 15.08
C TYR A 290 -16.74 -3.31 15.56
N PRO A 291 -16.74 -3.71 16.85
CA PRO A 291 -15.79 -4.71 17.33
C PRO A 291 -15.94 -6.08 16.67
N ILE A 292 -14.84 -6.58 16.11
CA ILE A 292 -14.79 -7.84 15.35
C ILE A 292 -15.20 -9.02 16.24
N ARG A 293 -14.80 -9.01 17.52
CA ARG A 293 -15.16 -10.04 18.52
C ARG A 293 -16.66 -10.35 18.56
N HIS A 294 -17.53 -9.38 18.35
CA HIS A 294 -18.98 -9.60 18.39
C HIS A 294 -19.49 -10.33 17.14
N LEU A 295 -18.91 -10.06 15.97
CA LEU A 295 -19.23 -10.79 14.75
C LEU A 295 -18.68 -12.23 14.79
N LEU A 296 -17.47 -12.42 15.33
CA LEU A 296 -16.89 -13.74 15.55
C LEU A 296 -17.72 -14.54 16.57
N SER A 297 -18.17 -13.90 17.65
CA SER A 297 -19.08 -14.53 18.62
C SER A 297 -20.42 -14.92 17.99
N ARG A 298 -20.96 -14.10 17.07
CA ARG A 298 -22.18 -14.41 16.31
C ARG A 298 -21.98 -15.60 15.38
N ALA A 299 -20.80 -15.75 14.80
CA ALA A 299 -20.46 -16.88 13.92
C ALA A 299 -20.24 -18.20 14.69
N GLY A 300 -19.85 -18.13 15.97
CA GLY A 300 -19.53 -19.30 16.80
C GLY A 300 -18.20 -19.92 16.38
N VAL A 301 -17.08 -19.30 16.76
CA VAL A 301 -15.74 -19.79 16.41
C VAL A 301 -15.46 -21.16 17.04
N GLN A 302 -15.02 -22.11 16.22
CA GLN A 302 -14.65 -23.46 16.69
C GLN A 302 -13.36 -23.43 17.51
N ALA A 303 -13.28 -24.27 18.54
CA ALA A 303 -12.20 -24.27 19.53
C ALA A 303 -10.81 -24.62 18.96
N ASP A 304 -10.73 -25.20 17.77
CA ASP A 304 -9.49 -25.63 17.13
C ASP A 304 -8.93 -24.61 16.11
N ALA A 305 -9.52 -23.40 16.05
CA ALA A 305 -9.04 -22.29 15.24
C ALA A 305 -8.06 -21.41 16.03
N ASP A 306 -7.00 -20.91 15.37
CA ASP A 306 -6.01 -20.01 15.98
C ASP A 306 -5.63 -18.80 15.11
N MET A 307 -6.21 -18.70 13.91
CA MET A 307 -5.99 -17.60 12.96
C MET A 307 -7.32 -17.16 12.32
N VAL A 308 -7.42 -15.88 11.97
CA VAL A 308 -8.37 -15.39 10.97
C VAL A 308 -7.59 -14.90 9.75
N LEU A 309 -7.81 -15.51 8.59
CA LEU A 309 -7.29 -15.02 7.32
C LEU A 309 -8.25 -13.98 6.77
N SER A 310 -7.84 -12.73 6.82
CA SER A 310 -8.59 -11.63 6.21
C SER A 310 -8.19 -11.43 4.75
N THR A 311 -9.17 -11.16 3.89
CA THR A 311 -8.95 -10.89 2.47
C THR A 311 -9.51 -9.52 2.09
N SER A 312 -8.68 -8.74 1.40
CA SER A 312 -9.04 -7.48 0.75
C SER A 312 -9.62 -7.75 -0.64
N ILE A 313 -10.46 -6.85 -1.15
CA ILE A 313 -11.02 -6.94 -2.50
C ILE A 313 -9.97 -7.02 -3.61
N ASP A 314 -8.75 -6.53 -3.37
CA ASP A 314 -7.63 -6.57 -4.31
C ASP A 314 -6.81 -7.86 -4.23
N GLY A 315 -7.26 -8.83 -3.43
CA GLY A 315 -6.62 -10.13 -3.24
C GLY A 315 -5.53 -10.16 -2.17
N PHE A 316 -5.22 -9.04 -1.51
CA PHE A 316 -4.28 -9.04 -0.37
C PHE A 316 -4.85 -9.85 0.80
N THR A 317 -4.03 -10.73 1.40
CA THR A 317 -4.39 -11.50 2.59
C THR A 317 -3.49 -11.22 3.79
N ALA A 318 -4.08 -11.20 4.98
CA ALA A 318 -3.35 -11.10 6.24
C ALA A 318 -3.89 -12.13 7.25
N GLY A 319 -2.98 -12.92 7.81
CA GLY A 319 -3.29 -13.88 8.87
C GLY A 319 -3.15 -13.22 10.23
N THR A 320 -4.27 -12.98 10.92
CA THR A 320 -4.29 -12.39 12.26
C THR A 320 -4.46 -13.49 13.31
N PRO A 321 -3.68 -13.51 14.41
CA PRO A 321 -3.96 -14.37 15.56
C PRO A 321 -5.39 -14.17 16.07
N LEU A 322 -6.15 -15.25 16.22
CA LEU A 322 -7.56 -15.19 16.63
C LEU A 322 -7.74 -14.48 17.98
N GLU A 323 -6.81 -14.70 18.91
CA GLU A 323 -6.79 -14.04 20.22
C GLU A 323 -6.82 -12.50 20.11
N ALA A 324 -6.09 -11.92 19.15
CA ALA A 324 -6.02 -10.47 18.97
C ALA A 324 -7.33 -9.87 18.42
N LEU A 325 -8.24 -10.71 17.92
CA LEU A 325 -9.57 -10.30 17.45
C LEU A 325 -10.67 -10.56 18.48
N THR A 326 -10.37 -11.30 19.55
CA THR A 326 -11.35 -11.81 20.52
C THR A 326 -11.07 -11.41 21.96
N ASP A 327 -9.86 -10.95 22.28
CA ASP A 327 -9.51 -10.43 23.59
C ASP A 327 -10.09 -9.03 23.87
N GLU A 328 -9.67 -8.42 24.98
CA GLU A 328 -10.17 -7.13 25.46
C GLU A 328 -9.72 -5.93 24.61
N ARG A 329 -8.80 -6.11 23.66
CA ARG A 329 -8.37 -5.03 22.77
C ARG A 329 -9.49 -4.63 21.84
N ASN A 330 -9.53 -3.35 21.46
CA ASN A 330 -10.59 -2.87 20.59
C ASN A 330 -10.27 -3.08 19.10
N ALA A 331 -10.21 -4.35 18.69
CA ALA A 331 -10.11 -4.75 17.29
C ALA A 331 -11.44 -4.52 16.57
N ILE A 332 -11.46 -3.61 15.59
CA ILE A 332 -12.70 -3.14 14.94
C ILE A 332 -12.66 -3.27 13.42
N LEU A 333 -13.84 -3.42 12.83
CA LEU A 333 -14.13 -3.06 11.44
C LEU A 333 -14.42 -1.56 11.39
N ALA A 334 -13.41 -0.78 11.05
CA ALA A 334 -13.51 0.66 10.98
C ALA A 334 -14.20 1.11 9.69
N VAL A 335 -15.08 2.11 9.84
CA VAL A 335 -15.80 2.83 8.78
C VAL A 335 -15.43 4.32 8.74
N GLY A 336 -14.88 4.84 9.85
CA GLY A 336 -14.45 6.24 9.99
C GLY A 336 -13.03 6.38 10.56
N MET A 337 -12.40 7.49 10.22
CA MET A 337 -11.06 7.88 10.68
C MET A 337 -11.04 9.39 10.95
N ASN A 338 -10.63 9.76 12.16
CA ASN A 338 -10.55 11.13 12.67
C ASN A 338 -11.85 11.93 12.50
N GLY A 339 -12.99 11.28 12.73
CA GLY A 339 -14.31 11.91 12.65
C GLY A 339 -14.94 11.96 11.25
N GLU A 340 -14.19 11.55 10.22
CA GLU A 340 -14.63 11.55 8.83
C GLU A 340 -14.77 10.12 8.29
N PRO A 341 -15.60 9.86 7.27
CA PRO A 341 -15.59 8.60 6.56
C PRO A 341 -14.18 8.26 6.08
N LEU A 342 -13.81 6.97 6.14
CA LEU A 342 -12.48 6.51 5.74
C LEU A 342 -12.06 7.13 4.40
N PRO A 343 -10.83 7.65 4.27
CA PRO A 343 -10.29 7.97 2.96
C PRO A 343 -10.17 6.70 2.09
N LEU A 344 -10.35 6.86 0.78
CA LEU A 344 -10.20 5.76 -0.19
C LEU A 344 -8.88 5.01 -0.01
N ALA A 345 -7.78 5.76 0.10
CA ALA A 345 -6.43 5.23 0.28
C ALA A 345 -6.20 4.53 1.63
N HIS A 346 -7.06 4.78 2.62
CA HIS A 346 -6.98 4.18 3.95
C HIS A 346 -8.03 3.08 4.18
N GLY A 347 -8.68 2.58 3.12
CA GLY A 347 -9.51 1.39 3.21
C GLY A 347 -11.02 1.62 3.15
N PHE A 348 -11.49 2.76 2.63
CA PHE A 348 -12.93 2.97 2.41
C PHE A 348 -13.55 1.87 1.53
N PRO A 349 -14.72 1.32 1.88
CA PRO A 349 -15.59 1.74 2.97
C PRO A 349 -15.22 1.14 4.33
N VAL A 350 -14.58 -0.04 4.36
CA VAL A 350 -14.30 -0.77 5.60
C VAL A 350 -12.86 -1.31 5.62
N ARG A 351 -12.19 -1.13 6.76
CA ARG A 351 -10.90 -1.76 7.06
C ARG A 351 -10.89 -2.45 8.41
N MET A 352 -9.97 -3.37 8.61
CA MET A 352 -9.57 -3.83 9.95
C MET A 352 -8.61 -2.84 10.60
N VAL A 353 -8.80 -2.65 11.91
CA VAL A 353 -7.88 -1.94 12.82
C VAL A 353 -7.73 -2.83 14.05
N VAL A 354 -6.55 -3.41 14.23
CA VAL A 354 -6.27 -4.36 15.32
C VAL A 354 -5.04 -3.87 16.09
N PRO A 355 -5.21 -3.45 17.36
CA PRO A 355 -4.11 -3.00 18.19
C PRO A 355 -3.06 -4.09 18.47
N GLY A 356 -1.81 -3.66 18.71
CA GLY A 356 -0.73 -4.53 19.20
C GLY A 356 -0.02 -5.37 18.14
N LEU A 357 -0.44 -5.31 16.87
CA LEU A 357 0.16 -6.07 15.77
C LEU A 357 0.58 -5.14 14.62
N TYR A 358 1.66 -5.49 13.91
CA TYR A 358 2.07 -4.79 12.70
C TYR A 358 1.01 -4.90 11.59
N GLY A 359 0.86 -3.84 10.80
CA GLY A 359 -0.26 -3.73 9.86
C GLY A 359 -0.39 -4.84 8.80
N TYR A 360 0.70 -5.54 8.48
CA TYR A 360 0.69 -6.60 7.45
C TYR A 360 -0.02 -7.89 7.89
N VAL A 361 -0.21 -8.10 9.20
CA VAL A 361 -0.96 -9.23 9.77
C VAL A 361 -2.32 -8.80 10.33
N SER A 362 -2.61 -7.50 10.43
CA SER A 362 -3.65 -7.00 11.33
C SER A 362 -4.55 -5.89 10.78
N ALA A 363 -4.14 -5.21 9.71
CA ALA A 363 -4.75 -3.95 9.28
C ALA A 363 -5.22 -3.98 7.82
N THR A 364 -5.90 -5.06 7.42
CA THR A 364 -6.45 -5.27 6.07
C THR A 364 -7.39 -4.14 5.68
N LYS A 365 -7.00 -3.39 4.65
CA LYS A 365 -7.82 -2.36 4.01
C LYS A 365 -8.79 -3.03 3.04
N TRP A 366 -9.93 -2.39 2.78
CA TRP A 366 -10.91 -2.88 1.79
C TRP A 366 -11.35 -4.32 2.03
N VAL A 367 -11.53 -4.69 3.31
CA VAL A 367 -11.76 -6.08 3.73
C VAL A 367 -13.13 -6.56 3.25
N THR A 368 -13.18 -7.77 2.71
CA THR A 368 -14.41 -8.41 2.19
C THR A 368 -14.62 -9.84 2.70
N ASP A 369 -13.58 -10.48 3.25
CA ASP A 369 -13.68 -11.85 3.77
C ASP A 369 -12.83 -12.03 5.03
N LEU A 370 -13.35 -12.80 5.98
CA LEU A 370 -12.67 -13.29 7.19
C LEU A 370 -12.86 -14.80 7.29
N GLU A 371 -11.87 -15.58 6.87
CA GLU A 371 -11.85 -17.03 7.07
C GLU A 371 -11.27 -17.36 8.45
N VAL A 372 -12.09 -17.89 9.34
CA VAL A 372 -11.63 -18.44 10.62
C VAL A 372 -10.97 -19.78 10.35
N THR A 373 -9.69 -19.93 10.69
CA THR A 373 -8.87 -21.05 10.24
C THR A 373 -7.69 -21.28 11.20
N ARG A 374 -6.65 -21.99 10.75
CA ARG A 374 -5.40 -22.17 11.49
C ARG A 374 -4.18 -21.65 10.75
N PHE A 375 -3.16 -21.24 11.50
CA PHE A 375 -1.83 -20.97 10.93
C PHE A 375 -1.20 -22.21 10.26
N SER A 376 -1.61 -23.42 10.64
CA SER A 376 -1.18 -24.66 9.99
C SER A 376 -1.82 -24.89 8.61
N ASP A 377 -2.97 -24.26 8.36
CA ASP A 377 -3.84 -24.57 7.21
C ASP A 377 -3.78 -23.46 6.15
N ALA A 378 -3.45 -22.22 6.54
CA ALA A 378 -3.37 -21.08 5.65
C ALA A 378 -2.27 -20.07 6.07
N GLN A 379 -1.85 -19.23 5.13
CA GLN A 379 -0.82 -18.20 5.34
C GLN A 379 -1.24 -16.86 4.73
N GLY A 380 -0.96 -15.76 5.44
CA GLY A 380 -1.10 -14.41 4.91
C GLY A 380 -0.05 -14.10 3.83
N TYR A 381 -0.29 -13.08 3.01
CA TYR A 381 0.50 -12.76 1.82
C TYR A 381 2.02 -12.67 2.07
N TRP A 382 2.43 -12.10 3.21
CA TRP A 382 3.85 -11.86 3.53
C TRP A 382 4.56 -13.03 4.21
N THR A 383 3.83 -13.95 4.85
CA THR A 383 4.40 -15.10 5.56
C THR A 383 5.25 -16.01 4.65
N PRO A 384 4.77 -16.48 3.47
CA PRO A 384 5.60 -17.29 2.57
C PRO A 384 6.73 -16.49 1.91
N ARG A 385 6.75 -15.16 2.08
CA ARG A 385 7.81 -14.26 1.61
C ARG A 385 8.87 -13.98 2.69
N GLY A 386 8.83 -14.70 3.80
CA GLY A 386 9.85 -14.69 4.85
C GLY A 386 9.58 -13.75 6.03
N TRP A 387 8.40 -13.12 6.09
CA TRP A 387 7.99 -12.33 7.26
C TRP A 387 7.39 -13.22 8.35
N SER A 388 7.50 -12.80 9.61
CA SER A 388 6.94 -13.56 10.73
C SER A 388 5.41 -13.70 10.60
N GLU A 389 4.84 -14.78 11.13
CA GLU A 389 3.39 -15.02 11.01
C GLU A 389 2.55 -14.19 12.00
N ARG A 390 3.08 -13.94 13.21
CA ARG A 390 2.32 -13.32 14.31
C ARG A 390 2.45 -11.79 14.35
N GLY A 391 3.61 -11.25 13.96
CA GLY A 391 3.89 -9.82 13.86
C GLY A 391 3.51 -8.93 15.06
N PRO A 392 3.83 -9.29 16.33
CA PRO A 392 3.57 -8.41 17.47
C PRO A 392 4.41 -7.13 17.42
N ILE A 393 3.87 -6.00 17.88
CA ILE A 393 4.62 -4.74 17.95
C ILE A 393 5.74 -4.84 18.98
N LYS A 394 6.96 -4.48 18.56
CA LYS A 394 8.12 -4.35 19.44
C LYS A 394 8.11 -3.03 20.20
N LEU A 395 8.69 -3.06 21.42
CA LEU A 395 8.97 -1.86 22.20
C LEU A 395 9.94 -0.95 21.42
N ALA A 396 9.53 0.29 21.18
CA ALA A 396 10.32 1.23 20.41
C ALA A 396 10.09 2.69 20.86
N SER A 397 11.06 3.53 20.52
CA SER A 397 11.02 4.99 20.66
C SER A 397 11.56 5.68 19.43
N ARG A 398 11.22 6.96 19.27
CA ARG A 398 11.74 7.86 18.24
C ARG A 398 12.02 9.22 18.86
N ILE A 399 13.08 9.89 18.41
CA ILE A 399 13.41 11.27 18.76
C ILE A 399 12.87 12.16 17.63
N ASP A 400 11.96 13.06 17.97
CA ASP A 400 11.33 13.98 17.02
C ASP A 400 11.93 15.39 17.10
N VAL A 401 12.44 15.75 18.29
CA VAL A 401 13.04 17.05 18.59
C VAL A 401 14.34 16.82 19.35
N PRO A 402 15.47 17.38 18.92
CA PRO A 402 15.68 17.92 17.57
C PRO A 402 15.67 16.81 16.50
N ARG A 403 15.47 17.19 15.23
CA ARG A 403 15.58 16.27 14.10
C ARG A 403 17.03 16.12 13.67
N ARG A 404 17.29 15.06 12.91
CA ARG A 404 18.62 14.79 12.33
C ARG A 404 19.04 15.94 11.41
N GLY A 405 20.19 16.53 11.71
CA GLY A 405 20.76 17.64 10.92
C GLY A 405 20.25 19.03 11.32
N ASP A 406 19.40 19.13 12.35
CA ASP A 406 19.00 20.43 12.88
C ASP A 406 20.18 21.19 13.48
N THR A 407 20.13 22.51 13.35
CA THR A 407 20.94 23.44 14.14
C THR A 407 20.12 23.91 15.33
N VAL A 408 20.61 23.65 16.54
CA VAL A 408 19.97 24.01 17.79
C VAL A 408 20.71 25.21 18.39
N ALA A 409 20.00 26.21 18.92
CA ALA A 409 20.66 27.30 19.63
C ALA A 409 21.20 26.81 20.98
N ALA A 410 22.41 27.25 21.36
CA ALA A 410 22.94 26.98 22.69
C ALA A 410 22.04 27.60 23.78
N GLY A 411 21.88 26.89 24.90
CA GLY A 411 21.02 27.30 26.02
C GLY A 411 19.97 26.24 26.38
N ASP A 412 18.93 26.68 27.10
CA ASP A 412 17.86 25.79 27.54
C ASP A 412 16.94 25.44 26.36
N THR A 413 16.79 24.14 26.10
CA THR A 413 15.98 23.56 25.03
C THR A 413 15.36 22.23 25.51
N VAL A 414 14.79 21.45 24.59
CA VAL A 414 14.14 20.17 24.89
C VAL A 414 14.54 19.10 23.89
N ILE A 415 14.71 17.87 24.38
CA ILE A 415 14.74 16.66 23.58
C ILE A 415 13.40 15.97 23.76
N ALA A 416 12.68 15.68 22.68
CA ALA A 416 11.35 15.10 22.76
C ALA A 416 11.09 14.09 21.64
N GLY A 417 10.09 13.25 21.85
CA GLY A 417 9.71 12.25 20.86
C GLY A 417 8.51 11.42 21.29
N VAL A 418 8.35 10.27 20.65
CA VAL A 418 7.30 9.30 20.96
C VAL A 418 7.87 7.93 21.31
N ALA A 419 7.13 7.15 22.08
CA ALA A 419 7.44 5.77 22.40
C ALA A 419 6.17 4.90 22.35
N TRP A 420 6.32 3.62 22.03
CA TRP A 420 5.18 2.72 21.88
C TRP A 420 5.55 1.26 22.11
N GLN A 421 4.54 0.49 22.53
CA GLN A 421 4.51 -0.97 22.52
C GLN A 421 3.04 -1.39 22.60
N GLN A 422 2.30 -1.26 21.49
CA GLN A 422 0.83 -1.34 21.51
C GLN A 422 0.34 -2.66 22.12
N HIS A 423 -0.78 -2.54 22.82
CA HIS A 423 -1.40 -3.48 23.76
C HIS A 423 -0.63 -3.76 25.06
N VAL A 424 0.69 -3.56 25.11
CA VAL A 424 1.50 -3.75 26.33
C VAL A 424 1.67 -2.43 27.11
N GLY A 425 1.98 -1.34 26.42
CA GLY A 425 2.27 -0.04 27.00
C GLY A 425 3.75 0.23 27.25
N VAL A 426 4.07 1.48 27.61
CA VAL A 426 5.43 1.97 27.88
C VAL A 426 5.44 2.62 29.26
N ARG A 427 6.44 2.28 30.09
CA ARG A 427 6.57 2.82 31.46
C ARG A 427 7.46 4.05 31.53
N GLY A 428 8.44 4.16 30.64
CA GLY A 428 9.39 5.27 30.66
C GLY A 428 10.18 5.37 29.37
N VAL A 429 10.91 6.46 29.23
CA VAL A 429 11.94 6.64 28.19
C VAL A 429 13.18 7.16 28.87
N GLN A 430 14.33 6.69 28.43
CA GLN A 430 15.62 7.18 28.87
C GLN A 430 16.37 7.77 27.68
N VAL A 431 17.11 8.84 27.93
CA VAL A 431 17.90 9.56 26.93
C VAL A 431 19.35 9.65 27.40
N GLN A 432 20.28 9.44 26.48
CA GLN A 432 21.71 9.59 26.68
C GLN A 432 22.24 10.65 25.71
N ILE A 433 23.09 11.54 26.21
CA ILE A 433 23.72 12.62 25.43
C ILE A 433 25.23 12.40 25.49
N ASP A 434 25.88 12.33 24.33
CA ASP A 434 27.34 12.16 24.15
C ASP A 434 27.95 10.97 24.90
N GLY A 435 27.19 9.89 25.05
CA GLY A 435 27.63 8.68 25.78
C GLY A 435 27.70 8.85 27.30
N GLY A 436 27.11 9.92 27.84
CA GLY A 436 27.01 10.17 29.29
C GLY A 436 26.05 9.22 30.01
N GLU A 437 25.57 9.60 31.19
CA GLU A 437 24.59 8.79 31.92
C GLU A 437 23.20 8.82 31.26
N TRP A 438 22.44 7.75 31.45
CA TRP A 438 21.04 7.70 31.05
C TRP A 438 20.21 8.61 31.96
N GLN A 439 19.41 9.47 31.36
CA GLN A 439 18.52 10.39 32.04
C GLN A 439 17.07 9.98 31.79
N ASP A 440 16.25 9.94 32.84
CA ASP A 440 14.83 9.63 32.71
C ASP A 440 14.08 10.82 32.10
N ALA A 441 13.37 10.56 31.00
CA ALA A 441 12.47 11.51 30.37
C ALA A 441 11.09 11.49 31.05
N THR A 442 10.38 12.61 30.97
CA THR A 442 8.98 12.72 31.43
C THR A 442 8.06 12.19 30.34
N LEU A 443 7.18 11.24 30.67
CA LEU A 443 6.11 10.78 29.77
C LEU A 443 4.87 11.68 29.87
N ALA A 444 4.23 11.93 28.74
CA ALA A 444 2.88 12.45 28.68
C ALA A 444 1.86 11.44 29.24
N THR A 445 0.63 11.90 29.50
CA THR A 445 -0.46 11.00 29.86
C THR A 445 -0.85 10.13 28.65
N ALA A 446 -0.62 8.83 28.74
CA ALA A 446 -1.06 7.90 27.70
C ALA A 446 -2.60 7.91 27.56
N ILE A 447 -3.10 7.86 26.33
CA ILE A 447 -4.54 7.68 26.07
C ILE A 447 -4.95 6.26 26.44
N SER A 448 -4.16 5.27 26.00
CA SER A 448 -4.30 3.86 26.36
C SER A 448 -2.99 3.11 26.07
N ALA A 449 -2.94 1.80 26.38
CA ALA A 449 -1.83 0.93 25.98
C ALA A 449 -1.73 0.72 24.46
N ASP A 450 -2.78 1.06 23.69
CA ASP A 450 -2.85 0.88 22.24
C ASP A 450 -2.40 2.13 21.44
N THR A 451 -1.92 3.15 22.16
CA THR A 451 -1.40 4.39 21.57
C THR A 451 0.08 4.58 21.86
N TRP A 452 0.79 5.29 20.98
CA TRP A 452 2.06 5.91 21.34
C TRP A 452 1.87 6.91 22.48
N VAL A 453 2.96 7.21 23.19
CA VAL A 453 3.01 8.25 24.21
C VAL A 453 4.12 9.23 23.86
N GLN A 454 3.84 10.52 24.01
CA GLN A 454 4.86 11.56 23.89
C GLN A 454 5.78 11.56 25.13
N TRP A 455 7.03 11.96 24.95
CA TRP A 455 7.99 12.11 26.03
C TRP A 455 8.89 13.32 25.82
N SER A 456 9.43 13.88 26.90
CA SER A 456 10.36 15.00 26.85
C SER A 456 11.43 14.95 27.93
N LEU A 457 12.60 15.50 27.61
CA LEU A 457 13.72 15.74 28.52
C LEU A 457 14.18 17.20 28.33
N PRO A 458 14.09 18.07 29.36
CA PRO A 458 14.73 19.38 29.35
C PRO A 458 16.24 19.22 29.14
N TRP A 459 16.82 19.97 28.22
CA TRP A 459 18.23 19.86 27.87
C TRP A 459 18.87 21.25 27.83
N ARG A 460 19.98 21.42 28.57
CA ARG A 460 20.83 22.60 28.46
C ARG A 460 21.91 22.33 27.41
N ALA A 461 21.64 22.71 26.17
CA ALA A 461 22.52 22.47 25.03
C ALA A 461 23.75 23.38 25.07
N THR A 462 24.94 22.79 25.08
CA THR A 462 26.22 23.49 24.96
C THR A 462 26.62 23.62 23.49
N ALA A 463 27.37 24.66 23.10
CA ALA A 463 27.85 24.77 21.73
C ALA A 463 28.75 23.57 21.35
N GLY A 464 28.55 23.00 20.16
CA GLY A 464 29.29 21.83 19.69
C GLY A 464 28.43 20.81 18.93
N GLN A 465 29.05 19.69 18.56
CA GLN A 465 28.33 18.55 17.99
C GLN A 465 27.89 17.62 19.10
N HIS A 466 26.61 17.25 19.09
CA HIS A 466 26.03 16.37 20.10
C HIS A 466 25.40 15.14 19.47
N THR A 467 25.53 13.99 20.14
CA THR A 467 24.83 12.75 19.78
C THR A 467 23.83 12.39 20.86
N ILE A 468 22.56 12.31 20.48
CA ILE A 468 21.43 11.99 21.35
C ILE A 468 20.96 10.57 21.01
N VAL A 469 20.83 9.73 22.02
CA VAL A 469 20.30 8.36 21.91
C VAL A 469 19.13 8.23 22.87
N ALA A 470 18.05 7.55 22.46
CA ALA A 470 16.91 7.27 23.34
C ALA A 470 16.59 5.78 23.37
N ARG A 471 15.96 5.32 24.47
CA ARG A 471 15.40 3.98 24.58
C ARG A 471 14.11 4.01 25.39
N ALA A 472 13.07 3.33 24.92
CA ALA A 472 11.88 3.09 25.73
C ALA A 472 12.13 2.03 26.82
N ILE A 473 11.36 2.08 27.89
CA ILE A 473 11.32 1.10 28.98
C ILE A 473 9.94 0.48 29.01
N GLY A 474 9.87 -0.84 28.86
CA GLY A 474 8.63 -1.61 28.87
C GLY A 474 7.96 -1.60 30.25
N ILE A 475 6.70 -2.02 30.29
CA ILE A 475 5.96 -2.20 31.56
C ILE A 475 6.67 -3.21 32.48
N ASP A 476 7.30 -4.23 31.91
CA ASP A 476 8.13 -5.22 32.59
C ASP A 476 9.47 -4.67 33.13
N GLY A 477 9.79 -3.41 32.82
CA GLY A 477 11.03 -2.73 33.19
C GLY A 477 12.22 -3.05 32.30
N GLN A 478 12.06 -3.88 31.26
CA GLN A 478 13.13 -4.15 30.31
C GLN A 478 13.31 -2.97 29.36
N PRO A 479 14.56 -2.54 29.10
CA PRO A 479 14.80 -1.51 28.12
C PRO A 479 14.61 -2.07 26.70
N GLN A 480 14.20 -1.20 25.79
CA GLN A 480 14.28 -1.43 24.35
C GLN A 480 15.67 -1.97 24.00
N THR A 481 15.71 -3.02 23.19
CA THR A 481 16.97 -3.71 22.88
C THR A 481 17.94 -2.81 22.11
N GLN A 482 19.22 -2.88 22.48
CA GLN A 482 20.30 -2.22 21.75
C GLN A 482 20.67 -2.95 20.44
N THR A 483 20.27 -4.22 20.31
CA THR A 483 20.58 -5.03 19.14
C THR A 483 19.91 -4.43 17.91
N VAL A 484 20.73 -4.01 16.96
CA VAL A 484 20.24 -3.47 15.69
C VAL A 484 19.81 -4.62 14.79
N ALA A 485 18.56 -4.57 14.33
CA ALA A 485 18.05 -5.47 13.31
C ALA A 485 17.26 -4.67 12.27
N PRO A 486 17.35 -5.03 10.98
CA PRO A 486 16.54 -4.41 9.94
C PRO A 486 15.05 -4.76 10.11
N PRO A 487 14.16 -4.09 9.37
CA PRO A 487 12.73 -4.40 9.40
C PRO A 487 12.39 -5.87 9.12
N ALA A 488 12.99 -6.49 8.11
CA ALA A 488 12.75 -7.91 7.84
C ALA A 488 13.53 -8.80 8.83
N PRO A 489 12.94 -9.91 9.33
CA PRO A 489 11.62 -10.46 8.99
C PRO A 489 10.48 -10.05 9.95
N ASP A 490 10.76 -9.30 11.01
CA ASP A 490 9.87 -9.23 12.19
C ASP A 490 9.83 -7.82 12.84
N GLY A 491 10.10 -6.77 12.08
CA GLY A 491 10.19 -5.40 12.56
C GLY A 491 11.58 -5.05 13.10
N ALA A 492 11.97 -3.79 12.86
CA ALA A 492 13.30 -3.28 13.20
C ALA A 492 13.52 -3.15 14.71
N THR A 493 14.77 -3.29 15.13
CA THR A 493 15.19 -3.09 16.53
C THR A 493 16.47 -2.27 16.61
N GLY A 494 16.74 -1.70 17.79
CA GLY A 494 17.88 -0.84 18.06
C GLY A 494 17.43 0.50 18.64
N TRP A 495 18.39 1.29 19.14
CA TRP A 495 18.09 2.60 19.73
C TRP A 495 18.07 3.71 18.67
N PRO A 496 17.04 4.57 18.64
CA PRO A 496 17.09 5.79 17.83
C PRO A 496 18.27 6.67 18.26
N ARG A 497 18.95 7.23 17.25
CA ARG A 497 20.09 8.12 17.44
C ARG A 497 20.00 9.30 16.50
N VAL A 498 20.20 10.50 17.03
CA VAL A 498 20.22 11.76 16.30
C VAL A 498 21.53 12.48 16.58
N SER A 499 22.14 13.06 15.55
CA SER A 499 23.29 13.96 15.68
C SER A 499 22.88 15.37 15.29
N VAL A 500 23.24 16.34 16.13
CA VAL A 500 22.86 17.76 15.97
C VAL A 500 24.02 18.70 16.23
N SER A 501 23.98 19.85 15.55
CA SER A 501 24.93 20.93 15.77
C SER A 501 24.30 21.99 16.65
N VAL A 502 24.95 22.33 17.76
CA VAL A 502 24.52 23.41 18.66
C VAL A 502 25.41 24.63 18.44
N THR A 503 24.81 25.78 18.14
CA THR A 503 25.51 27.04 17.82
C THR A 503 25.25 28.15 18.80
#